data_AF-W7K9U9-F1
#
_entry.id   AF-W7K9U9-F1
#
_cell.length_a   1.000
_cell.length_b   1.000
_cell.length_c   1.000
_cell.angle_alpha   90.00
_cell.angle_beta   90.00
_cell.angle_gamma   90.00
#
_symmetry.space_group_name_H-M   'P 1'
#
loop_
_entity.id
_entity.type
_entity.pdbx_description
1 polymer ?
#
loop_
_entity_poly.entity_id
_entity_poly.type
_entity_poly.pdbx_seq_one_letter_code
_entity_poly.pdbx_strand_id
1 'polypeptide(L)'
;MLPNENRLNTIGNLFEGEKYNILEDTQKLIDDINKFRYNSNYSPIPYPEQYNPVDYNKADFVLDKYIDNLGYCKGDTIKAMEIIWEATMNNERRKYAATKRSMLRYYDDLKRKRIIRPKTYTNKLNSCNQIMESSEKKIESHLSEMFNKWFKQKSLFLDDFNRFITACRIGWKTVSNAVQHQCDTIMRSKNFIDI
;
A
#
# COMPACT_ATOMS: atom_id res chain seq x y z
N MET A 1 4.62 35.05 -38.03
CA MET A 1 5.99 34.66 -37.64
C MET A 1 6.19 34.99 -36.16
N LEU A 2 6.52 33.98 -35.35
CA LEU A 2 7.28 34.08 -34.07
C LEU A 2 8.78 34.37 -34.40
N PRO A 3 9.75 34.58 -33.47
CA PRO A 3 9.75 34.45 -31.99
C PRO A 3 10.58 35.51 -31.19
N ASN A 4 10.49 35.44 -29.83
CA ASN A 4 11.54 35.45 -28.79
C ASN A 4 11.04 36.13 -27.49
N GLU A 5 11.25 35.68 -26.26
CA GLU A 5 11.70 34.41 -25.66
C GLU A 5 11.47 34.54 -24.12
N ASN A 6 11.10 33.44 -23.47
CA ASN A 6 11.38 33.07 -22.07
C ASN A 6 11.06 33.99 -20.88
N ARG A 7 9.82 33.89 -20.38
CA ARG A 7 9.55 33.96 -18.92
C ARG A 7 8.74 32.78 -18.35
N LEU A 8 8.32 31.83 -19.18
CA LEU A 8 7.62 30.61 -18.75
C LEU A 8 8.55 29.38 -18.67
N ASN A 9 9.73 29.43 -19.28
CA ASN A 9 10.74 28.36 -19.18
C ASN A 9 11.44 28.27 -17.81
N THR A 10 11.24 29.24 -16.91
CA THR A 10 11.87 29.22 -15.58
C THR A 10 11.08 28.40 -14.54
N ILE A 11 9.82 28.08 -14.81
CA ILE A 11 9.05 27.07 -14.05
C ILE A 11 9.40 25.65 -14.55
N GLY A 12 9.84 25.55 -15.80
CA GLY A 12 10.24 24.30 -16.46
C GLY A 12 11.47 23.60 -15.87
N ASN A 13 12.28 24.28 -15.04
CA ASN A 13 13.57 23.75 -14.58
C ASN A 13 13.65 23.49 -13.05
N LEU A 14 12.54 23.59 -12.31
CA LEU A 14 12.50 23.27 -10.87
C LEU A 14 11.95 21.85 -10.58
N PHE A 15 11.61 21.11 -11.64
CA PHE A 15 11.18 19.71 -11.58
C PHE A 15 12.13 18.77 -12.34
N GLU A 16 13.39 19.17 -12.51
CA GLU A 16 14.48 18.22 -12.81
C GLU A 16 14.87 17.49 -11.52
N GLY A 17 14.29 16.30 -11.37
CA GLY A 17 14.42 15.42 -10.23
C GLY A 17 13.16 14.58 -10.18
N GLU A 18 13.17 13.50 -10.96
CA GLU A 18 12.07 12.55 -11.22
C GLU A 18 10.98 12.56 -10.15
N LYS A 19 9.82 13.10 -10.54
CA LYS A 19 8.61 13.23 -9.72
C LYS A 19 8.06 11.84 -9.42
N TYR A 20 8.50 11.23 -8.33
CA TYR A 20 8.01 9.94 -7.86
C TYR A 20 6.55 10.08 -7.38
N ASN A 21 5.61 9.75 -8.26
CA ASN A 21 4.18 10.01 -8.09
C ASN A 21 3.46 8.79 -7.49
N ILE A 22 3.48 8.70 -6.16
CA ILE A 22 2.81 7.63 -5.40
C ILE A 22 1.30 7.57 -5.67
N LEU A 23 0.69 8.68 -6.10
CA LEU A 23 -0.69 8.70 -6.56
C LEU A 23 -0.88 7.95 -7.89
N GLU A 24 0.05 8.07 -8.84
CA GLU A 24 0.04 7.30 -10.10
C GLU A 24 0.35 5.82 -9.88
N ASP A 25 1.30 5.46 -9.01
CA ASP A 25 1.59 4.05 -8.71
C ASP A 25 0.43 3.39 -7.96
N THR A 26 -0.23 4.11 -7.05
CA THR A 26 -1.46 3.64 -6.40
C THR A 26 -2.61 3.55 -7.41
N GLN A 27 -2.73 4.52 -8.34
CA GLN A 27 -3.78 4.50 -9.37
C GLN A 27 -3.56 3.36 -10.39
N LYS A 28 -2.30 3.07 -10.74
CA LYS A 28 -1.92 1.94 -11.57
C LYS A 28 -2.17 0.61 -10.87
N LEU A 29 -1.90 0.52 -9.57
CA LEU A 29 -2.30 -0.62 -8.75
C LEU A 29 -3.83 -0.79 -8.74
N ILE A 30 -4.60 0.29 -8.70
CA ILE A 30 -6.06 0.28 -8.79
C ILE A 30 -6.54 -0.16 -10.17
N ASP A 31 -5.91 0.33 -11.23
CA ASP A 31 -6.24 -0.04 -12.61
C ASP A 31 -5.89 -1.52 -12.86
N ASP A 32 -4.79 -2.00 -12.29
CA ASP A 32 -4.40 -3.41 -12.29
C ASP A 32 -5.37 -4.26 -11.46
N ILE A 33 -5.75 -3.81 -10.25
CA ILE A 33 -6.78 -4.44 -9.40
C ILE A 33 -8.11 -4.58 -10.16
N ASN A 34 -8.54 -3.54 -10.87
CA ASN A 34 -9.73 -3.55 -11.72
C ASN A 34 -9.58 -4.45 -12.96
N LYS A 35 -8.34 -4.65 -13.44
CA LYS A 35 -8.01 -5.57 -14.53
C LYS A 35 -8.14 -7.05 -14.11
N PHE A 36 -7.90 -7.39 -12.83
CA PHE A 36 -8.17 -8.74 -12.29
C PHE A 36 -9.64 -9.13 -12.28
N ARG A 37 -10.56 -8.16 -12.47
CA ARG A 37 -11.97 -8.43 -12.72
C ARG A 37 -12.19 -9.24 -14.01
N TYR A 38 -11.22 -9.25 -14.95
CA TYR A 38 -11.34 -9.92 -16.24
C TYR A 38 -10.29 -11.00 -16.55
N ASN A 39 -9.10 -11.02 -15.95
CA ASN A 39 -8.12 -12.08 -16.22
C ASN A 39 -7.19 -12.33 -15.02
N SER A 40 -7.21 -13.55 -14.50
CA SER A 40 -6.31 -14.01 -13.44
C SER A 40 -4.91 -14.32 -14.00
N ASN A 41 -3.90 -13.53 -13.60
CA ASN A 41 -2.55 -13.95 -13.20
C ASN A 41 -1.75 -12.69 -12.78
N TYR A 42 -1.58 -12.56 -11.44
CA TYR A 42 -0.93 -11.54 -10.60
C TYR A 42 -0.03 -10.45 -11.24
N SER A 43 -0.25 -9.19 -10.84
CA SER A 43 0.65 -8.05 -11.13
C SER A 43 1.87 -8.14 -10.21
N PRO A 44 3.08 -7.80 -10.69
CA PRO A 44 4.27 -7.83 -9.87
C PRO A 44 4.18 -6.79 -8.74
N ILE A 45 4.38 -7.25 -7.50
CA ILE A 45 4.51 -6.39 -6.31
C ILE A 45 5.66 -5.42 -6.56
N PRO A 46 5.51 -4.10 -6.35
CA PRO A 46 6.60 -3.14 -6.52
C PRO A 46 7.78 -3.44 -5.61
N TYR A 47 8.98 -3.23 -6.16
CA TYR A 47 10.28 -3.43 -5.49
C TYR A 47 10.52 -4.85 -4.92
N PRO A 48 10.21 -5.92 -5.66
CA PRO A 48 10.25 -7.28 -5.13
C PRO A 48 11.68 -7.78 -4.85
N GLU A 49 12.68 -7.15 -5.48
CA GLU A 49 14.10 -7.43 -5.25
C GLU A 49 14.63 -6.81 -3.94
N GLN A 50 13.96 -5.77 -3.44
CA GLN A 50 14.39 -5.01 -2.26
C GLN A 50 13.54 -5.32 -1.01
N TYR A 51 12.27 -5.67 -1.21
CA TYR A 51 11.33 -5.92 -0.13
C TYR A 51 10.62 -7.25 -0.33
N ASN A 52 10.35 -7.93 0.78
CA ASN A 52 9.71 -9.25 0.79
C ASN A 52 8.37 -9.25 0.03
N PRO A 53 7.94 -10.40 -0.52
CA PRO A 53 6.60 -10.57 -1.11
C PRO A 53 5.52 -10.53 -0.01
N VAL A 54 4.25 -10.77 -0.40
CA VAL A 54 3.12 -10.89 0.55
C VAL A 54 3.53 -11.81 1.71
N ASP A 55 3.46 -11.28 2.92
CA ASP A 55 3.77 -12.04 4.14
C ASP A 55 2.55 -12.91 4.47
N TYR A 56 2.69 -14.22 4.26
CA TYR A 56 1.64 -15.20 4.53
C TYR A 56 1.80 -15.76 5.94
N ASN A 57 0.88 -15.40 6.83
CA ASN A 57 0.95 -15.75 8.24
C ASN A 57 -0.09 -16.81 8.63
N LYS A 58 -0.04 -17.24 9.91
CA LYS A 58 -0.99 -18.22 10.45
C LYS A 58 -2.45 -17.76 10.35
N ALA A 59 -2.73 -16.46 10.45
CA ALA A 59 -4.09 -15.96 10.31
C ALA A 59 -4.57 -16.06 8.86
N ASP A 60 -3.70 -15.84 7.86
CA ASP A 60 -4.05 -16.07 6.45
C ASP A 60 -4.40 -17.52 6.19
N PHE A 61 -3.60 -18.45 6.71
CA PHE A 61 -3.89 -19.88 6.62
C PHE A 61 -5.24 -20.27 7.21
N VAL A 62 -5.59 -19.68 8.36
CA VAL A 62 -6.89 -19.93 8.99
C VAL A 62 -8.02 -19.33 8.15
N LEU A 63 -7.84 -18.12 7.62
CA LEU A 63 -8.83 -17.45 6.77
C LEU A 63 -9.06 -18.21 5.45
N ASP A 64 -8.00 -18.68 4.80
CA ASP A 64 -8.09 -19.43 3.56
C ASP A 64 -8.86 -20.74 3.77
N LYS A 65 -8.61 -21.44 4.89
CA LYS A 65 -9.42 -22.60 5.27
C LYS A 65 -10.89 -22.26 5.44
N TYR A 66 -11.24 -21.10 6.01
CA TYR A 66 -12.64 -20.70 6.10
C TYR A 66 -13.23 -20.41 4.72
N ILE A 67 -12.48 -19.74 3.84
CA ILE A 67 -12.91 -19.43 2.47
C ILE A 67 -13.18 -20.70 1.67
N ASP A 68 -12.27 -21.67 1.70
CA ASP A 68 -12.41 -22.96 0.99
C ASP A 68 -13.66 -23.73 1.42
N ASN A 69 -14.09 -23.52 2.68
CA ASN A 69 -15.26 -24.19 3.25
C ASN A 69 -16.56 -23.39 3.17
N LEU A 70 -16.55 -22.15 2.63
CA LEU A 70 -17.75 -21.32 2.52
C LEU A 70 -18.89 -21.99 1.74
N GLY A 71 -18.56 -22.77 0.71
CA GLY A 71 -19.54 -23.51 -0.09
C GLY A 71 -20.22 -24.68 0.65
N TYR A 72 -19.63 -25.14 1.76
CA TYR A 72 -20.14 -26.25 2.57
C TYR A 72 -20.76 -25.78 3.90
N CYS A 73 -20.75 -24.48 4.17
CA CYS A 73 -21.36 -23.90 5.36
C CYS A 73 -22.89 -24.04 5.31
N LYS A 74 -23.47 -24.64 6.35
CA LYS A 74 -24.94 -24.69 6.56
C LYS A 74 -25.54 -23.36 7.03
N GLY A 75 -24.70 -22.33 7.19
CA GLY A 75 -25.06 -21.02 7.76
C GLY A 75 -25.18 -19.92 6.71
N ASP A 76 -25.32 -18.68 7.16
CA ASP A 76 -25.39 -17.50 6.31
C ASP A 76 -24.02 -17.19 5.67
N THR A 77 -23.85 -17.62 4.41
CA THR A 77 -22.64 -17.42 3.62
C THR A 77 -22.31 -15.95 3.42
N ILE A 78 -23.30 -15.06 3.31
CA ILE A 78 -23.09 -13.62 3.11
C ILE A 78 -22.45 -13.03 4.36
N LYS A 79 -23.01 -13.34 5.53
CA LYS A 79 -22.46 -12.92 6.82
C LYS A 79 -21.05 -13.50 7.06
N ALA A 80 -20.82 -14.74 6.64
CA ALA A 80 -19.49 -15.35 6.74
C ALA A 80 -18.46 -14.62 5.86
N MET A 81 -18.82 -14.22 4.63
CA MET A 81 -17.96 -13.41 3.75
C MET A 81 -17.60 -12.06 4.37
N GLU A 82 -18.57 -11.37 4.98
CA GLU A 82 -18.35 -10.10 5.68
C GLU A 82 -17.35 -10.26 6.85
N ILE A 83 -17.52 -11.28 7.68
CA ILE A 83 -16.61 -11.58 8.81
C ILE A 83 -15.19 -11.89 8.31
N ILE A 84 -15.06 -12.69 7.26
CA ILE A 84 -13.76 -13.03 6.67
C ILE A 84 -13.09 -11.79 6.08
N TRP A 85 -13.84 -10.91 5.43
CA TRP A 85 -13.34 -9.64 4.91
C TRP A 85 -12.77 -8.76 6.03
N GLU A 86 -13.55 -8.53 7.09
CA GLU A 86 -13.11 -7.72 8.23
C GLU A 86 -11.86 -8.32 8.90
N ALA A 87 -11.83 -9.64 9.07
CA ALA A 87 -10.68 -10.33 9.64
C ALA A 87 -9.43 -10.20 8.75
N THR A 88 -9.59 -10.26 7.43
CA THR A 88 -8.52 -10.05 6.46
C THR A 88 -7.98 -8.61 6.54
N MET A 89 -8.86 -7.61 6.47
CA MET A 89 -8.48 -6.19 6.60
C MET A 89 -7.73 -5.93 7.91
N ASN A 90 -8.18 -6.51 9.02
CA ASN A 90 -7.52 -6.40 10.32
C ASN A 90 -6.15 -7.09 10.35
N ASN A 91 -6.00 -8.25 9.70
CA ASN A 91 -4.72 -8.95 9.61
C ASN A 91 -3.70 -8.12 8.82
N GLU A 92 -4.10 -7.60 7.66
CA GLU A 92 -3.21 -6.79 6.82
C GLU A 92 -2.83 -5.46 7.50
N ARG A 93 -3.77 -4.78 8.15
CA ARG A 93 -3.48 -3.60 8.97
C ARG A 93 -2.43 -3.90 10.05
N ARG A 94 -2.53 -5.05 10.73
CA ARG A 94 -1.55 -5.46 11.76
C ARG A 94 -0.17 -5.71 11.15
N LYS A 95 -0.07 -6.33 9.98
CA LYS A 95 1.20 -6.53 9.25
C LYS A 95 1.83 -5.19 8.86
N TYR A 96 1.03 -4.27 8.34
CA TYR A 96 1.49 -2.92 8.01
C TYR A 96 1.98 -2.17 9.26
N ALA A 97 1.25 -2.23 10.37
CA ALA A 97 1.69 -1.66 11.65
C ALA A 97 2.97 -2.31 12.19
N ALA A 98 3.18 -3.62 11.97
CA ALA A 98 4.45 -4.26 12.29
C ALA A 98 5.61 -3.72 11.44
N THR A 99 5.37 -3.50 10.15
CA THR A 99 6.34 -2.88 9.23
C THR A 99 6.71 -1.47 9.68
N LYS A 100 5.71 -0.62 10.00
CA LYS A 100 5.96 0.73 10.56
C LYS A 100 6.87 0.68 11.78
N ARG A 101 6.55 -0.19 12.76
CA ARG A 101 7.38 -0.34 13.97
C ARG A 101 8.80 -0.79 13.65
N SER A 102 8.98 -1.68 12.68
CA SER A 102 10.31 -2.12 12.23
C SER A 102 11.10 -0.95 11.62
N MET A 103 10.48 -0.18 10.73
CA MET A 103 11.08 0.99 10.09
C MET A 103 11.50 2.04 11.13
N LEU A 104 10.62 2.39 12.06
CA LEU A 104 10.91 3.37 13.11
C LEU A 104 12.11 2.96 13.96
N ARG A 105 12.18 1.68 14.37
CA ARG A 105 13.34 1.13 15.11
C ARG A 105 14.63 1.22 14.31
N TYR A 106 14.56 0.91 13.01
CA TYR A 106 15.70 1.00 12.11
C TYR A 106 16.18 2.46 11.95
N TYR A 107 15.27 3.42 11.80
CA TYR A 107 15.61 4.84 11.70
C TYR A 107 16.23 5.39 12.99
N ASP A 108 15.71 4.97 14.15
CA ASP A 108 16.30 5.31 15.44
C ASP A 108 17.72 4.73 15.59
N ASP A 109 18.00 3.56 15.02
CA ASP A 109 19.35 2.99 14.97
C ASP A 109 20.28 3.79 14.06
N LEU A 110 19.82 4.19 12.86
CA LEU A 110 20.58 5.05 11.95
C LEU A 110 20.95 6.40 12.59
N LYS A 111 20.02 6.98 13.36
CA LYS A 111 20.26 8.20 14.16
C LYS A 111 21.32 7.96 15.22
N ARG A 112 21.19 6.88 16.01
CA ARG A 112 22.15 6.54 17.08
C ARG A 112 23.57 6.34 16.54
N LYS A 113 23.68 5.70 15.37
CA LYS A 113 24.95 5.51 14.64
C LYS A 113 25.47 6.77 13.95
N ARG A 114 24.78 7.91 14.06
CA ARG A 114 25.08 9.20 13.40
C ARG A 114 25.18 9.10 11.87
N ILE A 115 24.56 8.08 11.27
CA ILE A 115 24.44 7.94 9.80
C ILE A 115 23.51 9.03 9.28
N ILE A 116 22.43 9.33 10.01
CA ILE A 116 21.54 10.46 9.75
C ILE A 116 21.91 11.61 10.69
N ARG A 117 22.04 12.82 10.13
CA ARG A 117 22.34 14.03 10.91
C ARG A 117 21.20 14.28 11.92
N PRO A 118 21.50 14.44 13.22
CA PRO A 118 20.47 14.66 14.23
C PRO A 118 19.58 15.87 13.94
N LYS A 119 20.16 16.94 13.37
CA LYS A 119 19.46 18.20 13.04
C LYS A 119 18.30 17.99 12.04
N THR A 120 18.44 17.06 11.10
CA THR A 120 17.41 16.80 10.07
C THR A 120 16.54 15.58 10.39
N TYR A 121 16.91 14.79 11.41
CA TYR A 121 16.24 13.54 11.72
C TYR A 121 14.76 13.72 12.04
N THR A 122 14.42 14.68 12.91
CA THR A 122 13.05 14.93 13.34
C THR A 122 12.14 15.25 12.17
N ASN A 123 12.59 16.10 11.24
CA ASN A 123 11.76 16.52 10.13
C ASN A 123 11.57 15.39 9.11
N LYS A 124 12.64 14.65 8.78
CA LYS A 124 12.56 13.43 7.96
C LYS A 124 11.59 12.41 8.57
N LEU A 125 11.66 12.21 9.89
CA LEU A 125 10.78 11.29 10.60
C LEU A 125 9.33 11.76 10.54
N ASN A 126 9.07 13.05 10.74
CA ASN A 126 7.72 13.62 10.63
C ASN A 126 7.14 13.42 9.24
N SER A 127 7.90 13.66 8.17
CA SER A 127 7.45 13.39 6.80
C SER A 127 7.17 11.91 6.57
N CYS A 128 8.03 11.02 7.06
CA CYS A 128 7.79 9.57 6.99
C CYS A 128 6.51 9.18 7.73
N ASN A 129 6.25 9.74 8.91
CA ASN A 129 5.02 9.47 9.67
C ASN A 129 3.77 9.94 8.92
N GLN A 130 3.81 11.14 8.31
CA GLN A 130 2.71 11.65 7.49
C GLN A 130 2.42 10.75 6.28
N ILE A 131 3.46 10.26 5.60
CA ILE A 131 3.34 9.28 4.51
C ILE A 131 2.70 8.00 5.04
N MET A 132 3.23 7.43 6.13
CA MET A 132 2.73 6.20 6.72
C MET A 132 1.24 6.27 7.09
N GLU A 133 0.79 7.39 7.67
CA GLU A 133 -0.60 7.61 8.09
C GLU A 133 -1.53 7.87 6.91
N SER A 134 -1.13 8.72 5.97
CA SER A 134 -1.94 9.05 4.80
C SER A 134 -2.13 7.84 3.89
N SER A 135 -1.07 7.04 3.67
CA SER A 135 -1.14 5.80 2.89
C SER A 135 -2.03 4.74 3.55
N GLU A 136 -2.00 4.61 4.89
CA GLU A 136 -2.88 3.69 5.63
C GLU A 136 -4.36 4.03 5.42
N LYS A 137 -4.73 5.29 5.67
CA LYS A 137 -6.11 5.76 5.52
C LYS A 137 -6.59 5.58 4.08
N LYS A 138 -5.73 5.86 3.11
CA LYS A 138 -6.05 5.75 1.69
C LYS A 138 -6.31 4.30 1.28
N ILE A 139 -5.43 3.35 1.63
CA ILE A 139 -5.63 1.95 1.26
C ILE A 139 -6.84 1.34 1.98
N GLU A 140 -7.05 1.69 3.25
CA GLU A 140 -8.21 1.24 4.02
C GLU A 140 -9.54 1.69 3.42
N SER A 141 -9.65 2.99 3.17
CA SER A 141 -10.87 3.57 2.59
C SER A 141 -11.14 2.98 1.21
N HIS A 142 -10.08 2.82 0.41
CA HIS A 142 -10.22 2.32 -0.94
C HIS A 142 -10.68 0.86 -0.99
N LEU A 143 -10.00 -0.03 -0.26
CA LEU A 143 -10.37 -1.45 -0.19
C LEU A 143 -11.77 -1.64 0.39
N SER A 144 -12.13 -0.86 1.41
CA SER A 144 -13.47 -0.90 1.99
C SER A 144 -14.54 -0.45 1.01
N GLU A 145 -14.28 0.60 0.23
CA GLU A 145 -15.21 1.07 -0.81
C GLU A 145 -15.39 0.02 -1.91
N MET A 146 -14.29 -0.58 -2.37
CA MET A 146 -14.30 -1.65 -3.36
C MET A 146 -15.14 -2.85 -2.89
N PHE A 147 -14.88 -3.33 -1.67
CA PHE A 147 -15.63 -4.43 -1.08
C PHE A 147 -17.12 -4.08 -0.95
N ASN A 148 -17.45 -2.91 -0.39
CA ASN A 148 -18.84 -2.48 -0.21
C ASN A 148 -19.60 -2.36 -1.54
N LYS A 149 -18.94 -1.90 -2.61
CA LYS A 149 -19.53 -1.85 -3.96
C LYS A 149 -19.83 -3.24 -4.51
N TRP A 150 -18.95 -4.20 -4.29
CA TRP A 150 -19.16 -5.59 -4.68
C TRP A 150 -20.23 -6.27 -3.81
N PHE A 151 -20.15 -6.12 -2.50
CA PHE A 151 -21.01 -6.78 -1.52
C PHE A 151 -22.50 -6.39 -1.63
N LYS A 152 -22.78 -5.18 -2.15
CA LYS A 152 -24.16 -4.71 -2.41
C LYS A 152 -24.78 -5.23 -3.71
N GLN A 153 -24.05 -6.04 -4.49
CA GLN A 153 -24.56 -6.59 -5.74
C GLN A 153 -25.62 -7.67 -5.48
N LYS A 154 -26.56 -7.82 -6.42
CA LYS A 154 -27.66 -8.80 -6.31
C LYS A 154 -27.20 -10.26 -6.37
N SER A 155 -26.00 -10.51 -6.90
CA SER A 155 -25.44 -11.85 -7.06
C SER A 155 -23.98 -11.80 -6.64
N LEU A 156 -23.63 -12.58 -5.62
CA LEU A 156 -22.28 -12.68 -5.07
C LEU A 156 -21.73 -14.07 -5.38
N PHE A 157 -20.56 -14.11 -6.01
CA PHE A 157 -19.87 -15.35 -6.36
C PHE A 157 -18.68 -15.58 -5.43
N LEU A 158 -18.47 -16.83 -5.02
CA LEU A 158 -17.38 -17.21 -4.12
C LEU A 158 -16.00 -16.96 -4.74
N ASP A 159 -15.86 -17.21 -6.04
CA ASP A 159 -14.61 -16.96 -6.77
C ASP A 159 -14.25 -15.48 -6.78
N ASP A 160 -15.23 -14.59 -6.94
CA ASP A 160 -15.02 -13.14 -6.85
C ASP A 160 -14.59 -12.75 -5.44
N PHE A 161 -15.21 -13.33 -4.41
CA PHE A 161 -14.82 -13.10 -3.02
C PHE A 161 -13.35 -13.50 -2.77
N ASN A 162 -12.93 -14.67 -3.23
CA ASN A 162 -11.54 -15.12 -3.09
C ASN A 162 -10.55 -14.18 -3.80
N ARG A 163 -10.92 -13.68 -4.98
CA ARG A 163 -10.15 -12.65 -5.69
C ARG A 163 -10.06 -11.36 -4.89
N PHE A 164 -11.13 -10.94 -4.21
CA PHE A 164 -11.11 -9.75 -3.33
C PHE A 164 -10.16 -9.89 -2.14
N ILE A 165 -10.18 -11.04 -1.45
CA ILE A 165 -9.27 -11.32 -0.34
C ILE A 165 -7.82 -11.27 -0.80
N THR A 166 -7.55 -11.87 -1.96
CA THR A 166 -6.22 -11.86 -2.57
C THR A 166 -5.78 -10.44 -2.97
N ALA A 167 -6.66 -9.66 -3.60
CA ALA A 167 -6.39 -8.27 -3.97
C ALA A 167 -6.14 -7.38 -2.74
N CYS A 168 -6.87 -7.60 -1.64
CA CYS A 168 -6.67 -6.91 -0.38
C CYS A 168 -5.25 -7.12 0.16
N ARG A 169 -4.79 -8.37 0.26
CA ARG A 169 -3.43 -8.73 0.71
C ARG A 169 -2.35 -8.09 -0.17
N ILE A 170 -2.52 -8.16 -1.49
CA ILE A 170 -1.58 -7.56 -2.45
C ILE A 170 -1.57 -6.03 -2.33
N GLY A 171 -2.74 -5.40 -2.20
CA GLY A 171 -2.88 -3.96 -2.09
C GLY A 171 -2.16 -3.41 -0.85
N TRP A 172 -2.43 -4.00 0.31
CA TRP A 172 -1.74 -3.66 1.55
C TRP A 172 -0.23 -3.85 1.46
N LYS A 173 0.21 -4.98 0.88
CA LYS A 173 1.63 -5.26 0.76
C LYS A 173 2.33 -4.27 -0.17
N THR A 174 1.70 -3.93 -1.29
CA THR A 174 2.21 -2.96 -2.25
C THR A 174 2.41 -1.59 -1.59
N VAL A 175 1.40 -1.11 -0.88
CA VAL A 175 1.49 0.15 -0.13
C VAL A 175 2.58 0.07 0.93
N SER A 176 2.70 -1.05 1.64
CA SER A 176 3.77 -1.27 2.62
C SER A 176 5.16 -1.11 2.02
N ASN A 177 5.42 -1.74 0.87
CA ASN A 177 6.72 -1.68 0.20
C ASN A 177 7.01 -0.26 -0.33
N ALA A 178 6.00 0.39 -0.93
CA ALA A 178 6.15 1.74 -1.47
C ALA A 178 6.45 2.77 -0.36
N VAL A 179 5.73 2.69 0.77
CA VAL A 179 5.96 3.53 1.95
C VAL A 179 7.35 3.27 2.52
N GLN A 180 7.77 2.00 2.59
CA GLN A 180 9.10 1.65 3.07
C GLN A 180 10.20 2.27 2.21
N HIS A 181 10.13 2.05 0.90
CA HIS A 181 11.06 2.61 -0.07
C HIS A 181 11.15 4.14 -0.01
N GLN A 182 10.00 4.82 0.03
CA GLN A 182 9.97 6.28 0.09
C GLN A 182 10.59 6.80 1.39
N CYS A 183 10.25 6.20 2.53
CA CYS A 183 10.79 6.61 3.82
C CYS A 183 12.29 6.32 3.93
N ASP A 184 12.77 5.18 3.41
CA ASP A 184 14.20 4.86 3.35
C ASP A 184 14.97 5.90 2.52
N THR A 185 14.38 6.33 1.40
CA THR A 185 14.93 7.38 0.54
C THR A 185 14.99 8.73 1.27
N ILE A 186 13.89 9.14 1.92
CA ILE A 186 13.82 10.37 2.73
C ILE A 186 14.86 10.34 3.84
N MET A 187 14.99 9.21 4.54
CA MET A 187 15.91 9.07 5.66
C MET A 187 17.37 9.20 5.22
N ARG A 188 17.73 8.58 4.08
CA ARG A 188 19.09 8.59 3.52
C ARG A 188 19.45 9.84 2.73
N SER A 189 18.50 10.71 2.39
CA SER A 189 18.76 11.93 1.61
C SER A 189 19.74 12.89 2.31
N LYS A 190 20.68 13.49 1.59
CA LYS A 190 21.67 14.42 2.18
C LYS A 190 21.11 15.84 2.37
N ASN A 191 20.17 16.24 1.52
CA ASN A 191 19.65 17.60 1.38
C ASN A 191 18.15 17.66 1.71
N PHE A 192 17.73 17.16 2.87
CA PHE A 192 16.34 17.30 3.29
C PHE A 192 16.05 18.76 3.62
N ILE A 193 15.19 19.38 2.83
CA ILE A 193 14.68 20.75 3.03
C ILE A 193 13.23 20.58 3.49
N ASP A 194 12.89 21.23 4.60
CA ASP A 194 11.50 21.29 5.06
C ASP A 194 10.64 21.94 3.98
N ILE A 195 9.64 21.21 3.48
CA ILE A 195 8.61 21.74 2.56
C ILE A 195 7.39 22.08 3.41
#